data_AF-V5RJ93-F1
#
_entry.id   AF-V5RJ93-F1
#
_cell.length_a   1.000
_cell.length_b   1.000
_cell.length_c   1.000
_cell.angle_alpha   90.00
_cell.angle_beta   90.00
_cell.angle_gamma   90.00
#
_symmetry.space_group_name_H-M   'P 1'
#
loop_
_entity.id
_entity.type
_entity.pdbx_description
1 polymer ?
#
loop_
_entity_poly.entity_id
_entity_poly.type
_entity_poly.pdbx_seq_one_letter_code
_entity_poly.pdbx_strand_id
1 'polypeptide(L)'
;MKNFEKESLFWYGLHIIAKNNAELKYYIVTQKDLISSLYPLTYFGVIQYTLYRGIKISEIPLEETKEYAEYIIENIEKLHKVRYRFVKEKPKKLVIKDEETENLVYELISGLLLPYINNYCFRKPKDLIKISKAYVREALFNYEYDINHESDDGKLKTSALYPFLFTLNLIKNGEKQGLFQRVHKYYQRDNLIRKYKSGRDWKPKEVEYLQETIELIENDEEWSLFLSNFTASKWDDFDMKERFKALFQLTKVTTILMKDEITAVTMLSDGGEVFEMLENYLPYFLYLDKIQANNKILDDYTSESKAVLSPFSHQHMNYKILKTYIRSKGTRHIQVDFNKLVTIHEIVWYVFSEIRTMLLVHEYLPKVIDNHVQQKRKLYVEILELFTEVKENKFKERINFENMNEGTFFMSEDELIEASQIEFDNSKQLQENVLLHKLGKVLTFLLSIEPETARSFDYNLEELIKYVIILFGPHPLGHTVQTTTLIENIFANFKKLCLNYEGEKLKSDELTLKFQSSLELPLKLLNWKKD
;
A
#
# COMPACT_ATOMS: atom_id res chain seq x y z
N MET A 1 5.75 22.10 1.64
CA MET A 1 6.09 20.90 0.84
C MET A 1 7.56 20.53 1.02
N LYS A 2 7.87 19.24 1.17
CA LYS A 2 9.25 18.70 1.28
C LYS A 2 10.00 18.89 -0.04
N ASN A 3 11.34 18.89 -0.02
CA ASN A 3 12.12 19.16 -1.23
C ASN A 3 11.91 18.12 -2.34
N PHE A 4 11.88 16.82 -2.01
CA PHE A 4 11.61 15.78 -3.01
C PHE A 4 10.24 15.93 -3.69
N GLU A 5 9.22 16.42 -2.96
CA GLU A 5 7.87 16.57 -3.49
C GLU A 5 7.86 17.58 -4.63
N LYS A 6 8.67 18.65 -4.57
CA LYS A 6 8.78 19.72 -5.59
C LYS A 6 9.27 19.22 -6.95
N GLU A 7 10.04 18.15 -6.94
CA GLU A 7 10.70 17.55 -8.11
C GLU A 7 10.14 16.16 -8.43
N SER A 8 9.03 15.79 -7.81
CA SER A 8 8.44 14.47 -8.01
C SER A 8 7.84 14.30 -9.41
N LEU A 9 7.75 13.04 -9.83
CA LEU A 9 7.11 12.61 -11.07
C LEU A 9 5.66 13.10 -11.23
N PHE A 10 4.99 13.39 -10.12
CA PHE A 10 3.62 13.91 -10.07
C PHE A 10 3.45 15.12 -10.99
N TRP A 11 4.36 16.10 -10.88
CA TRP A 11 4.31 17.35 -11.65
C TRP A 11 4.44 17.11 -13.15
N TYR A 12 5.29 16.16 -13.54
CA TYR A 12 5.43 15.77 -14.94
C TYR A 12 4.12 15.21 -15.50
N GLY A 13 3.43 14.37 -14.73
CA GLY A 13 2.11 13.86 -15.10
C GLY A 13 1.06 14.97 -15.21
N LEU A 14 1.03 15.92 -14.27
CA LEU A 14 0.13 17.07 -14.32
C LEU A 14 0.38 17.97 -15.55
N HIS A 15 1.64 18.19 -15.93
CA HIS A 15 1.97 18.94 -17.14
C HIS A 15 1.53 18.26 -18.44
N ILE A 16 1.46 16.92 -18.45
CA ILE A 16 0.89 16.17 -19.57
C ILE A 16 -0.63 16.40 -19.65
N ILE A 17 -1.32 16.39 -18.51
CA ILE A 17 -2.78 16.66 -18.44
C ILE A 17 -3.08 18.08 -18.92
N ALA A 18 -2.35 19.07 -18.39
CA ALA A 18 -2.54 20.48 -18.73
C ALA A 18 -1.94 20.87 -20.10
N LYS A 19 -1.49 19.94 -20.96
CA LYS A 19 -0.71 20.25 -22.17
C LYS A 19 -1.32 21.33 -23.06
N ASN A 20 -2.65 21.36 -23.16
CA ASN A 20 -3.39 22.30 -24.03
C ASN A 20 -4.09 23.43 -23.26
N ASN A 21 -3.91 23.54 -21.95
CA ASN A 21 -4.54 24.58 -21.13
C ASN A 21 -3.48 25.44 -20.43
N ALA A 22 -3.37 26.70 -20.83
CA ALA A 22 -2.36 27.63 -20.33
C ALA A 22 -2.59 28.03 -18.86
N GLU A 23 -3.84 28.14 -18.45
CA GLU A 23 -4.25 28.49 -17.08
C GLU A 23 -3.93 27.35 -16.10
N LEU A 24 -4.26 26.11 -16.45
CA LEU A 24 -3.87 24.96 -15.64
C LEU A 24 -2.35 24.81 -15.52
N LYS A 25 -1.60 25.11 -16.58
CA LYS A 25 -0.11 25.16 -16.50
C LYS A 25 0.37 26.24 -15.55
N TYR A 26 -0.27 27.41 -15.56
CA TYR A 26 0.03 28.49 -14.62
C TYR A 26 -0.21 28.02 -13.18
N TYR A 27 -1.35 27.39 -12.89
CA TYR A 27 -1.64 26.87 -11.55
C TYR A 27 -0.71 25.76 -11.10
N ILE A 28 -0.27 24.85 -11.98
CA ILE A 28 0.75 23.85 -11.63
C ILE A 28 2.03 24.49 -11.11
N VAL A 29 2.39 25.68 -11.60
CA VAL A 29 3.58 26.41 -11.17
C VAL A 29 3.32 27.22 -9.91
N THR A 30 2.18 27.92 -9.82
CA THR A 30 1.90 28.89 -8.75
C THR A 30 1.19 28.30 -7.53
N GLN A 31 0.46 27.20 -7.68
CA GLN A 31 -0.41 26.60 -6.65
C GLN A 31 0.09 25.23 -6.17
N LYS A 32 1.40 24.96 -6.19
CA LYS A 32 1.96 23.64 -5.85
C LYS A 32 1.56 23.14 -4.46
N ASP A 33 1.66 23.97 -3.42
CA ASP A 33 1.30 23.56 -2.06
C ASP A 33 -0.18 23.20 -1.94
N LEU A 34 -1.06 23.95 -2.63
CA LEU A 34 -2.49 23.69 -2.70
C LEU A 34 -2.76 22.37 -3.42
N ILE A 35 -2.22 22.18 -4.63
CA ILE A 35 -2.36 20.97 -5.43
C ILE A 35 -1.87 19.72 -4.67
N SER A 36 -0.70 19.80 -4.04
CA SER A 36 -0.16 18.70 -3.24
C SER A 36 -1.05 18.34 -2.05
N SER A 37 -1.72 19.33 -1.46
CA SER A 37 -2.65 19.10 -0.34
C SER A 37 -3.99 18.54 -0.81
N LEU A 38 -4.47 18.97 -1.99
CA LEU A 38 -5.73 18.53 -2.58
C LEU A 38 -5.66 17.09 -3.09
N TYR A 39 -4.55 16.69 -3.75
CA TYR A 39 -4.49 15.39 -4.44
C TYR A 39 -4.87 14.18 -3.57
N PRO A 40 -4.33 13.99 -2.35
CA PRO A 40 -4.72 12.86 -1.51
C PRO A 40 -6.19 12.90 -1.12
N LEU A 41 -6.76 14.10 -0.94
CA LEU A 41 -8.17 14.29 -0.61
C LEU A 41 -9.07 14.02 -1.80
N THR A 42 -8.70 14.47 -3.00
CA THR A 42 -9.42 14.18 -4.24
C THR A 42 -9.44 12.68 -4.51
N TYR A 43 -8.27 12.04 -4.43
CA TYR A 43 -8.15 10.60 -4.66
C TYR A 43 -8.99 9.78 -3.66
N PHE A 44 -8.91 10.10 -2.37
CA PHE A 44 -9.75 9.45 -1.35
C PHE A 44 -11.24 9.80 -1.51
N GLY A 45 -11.55 11.02 -1.95
CA GLY A 45 -12.90 11.50 -2.20
C GLY A 45 -13.60 10.75 -3.34
N VAL A 46 -12.89 10.33 -4.38
CA VAL A 46 -13.45 9.43 -5.42
C VAL A 46 -13.96 8.13 -4.78
N ILE A 47 -13.18 7.54 -3.87
CA ILE A 47 -13.57 6.31 -3.16
C ILE A 47 -14.80 6.58 -2.28
N GLN A 48 -14.79 7.66 -1.50
CA GLN A 48 -15.90 8.02 -0.61
C GLN A 48 -17.19 8.39 -1.35
N TYR A 49 -17.10 9.00 -2.54
CA TYR A 49 -18.25 9.25 -3.40
C TYR A 49 -18.87 7.94 -3.88
N THR A 50 -18.07 6.95 -4.28
CA THR A 50 -18.61 5.64 -4.67
C THR A 50 -19.27 4.91 -3.51
N LEU A 51 -18.75 5.05 -2.28
CA LEU A 51 -19.40 4.58 -1.07
C LEU A 51 -20.74 5.29 -0.82
N TYR A 52 -20.77 6.62 -0.93
CA TYR A 52 -21.97 7.43 -0.77
C TYR A 52 -23.09 7.00 -1.72
N ARG A 53 -22.74 6.70 -2.97
CA ARG A 53 -23.69 6.31 -4.01
C ARG A 53 -24.04 4.81 -4.02
N GLY A 54 -23.31 3.99 -3.27
CA GLY A 54 -23.46 2.53 -3.30
C GLY A 54 -23.15 1.93 -4.68
N ILE A 55 -22.21 2.53 -5.43
CA ILE A 55 -21.87 2.09 -6.80
C ILE A 55 -20.48 1.48 -6.86
N LYS A 56 -20.26 0.62 -7.84
CA LYS A 56 -18.91 0.16 -8.19
C LYS A 56 -18.06 1.31 -8.70
N ILE A 57 -16.78 1.28 -8.36
CA ILE A 57 -15.82 2.26 -8.85
C ILE A 57 -15.38 1.93 -10.28
N SER A 58 -15.47 2.94 -11.15
CA SER A 58 -15.04 2.91 -12.55
C SER A 58 -14.39 4.24 -12.93
N GLU A 59 -13.78 4.29 -14.12
CA GLU A 59 -13.31 5.56 -14.70
C GLU A 59 -14.43 6.61 -14.65
N ILE A 60 -14.10 7.83 -14.23
CA ILE A 60 -15.07 8.89 -13.97
C ILE A 60 -15.51 9.48 -15.31
N PRO A 61 -16.79 9.37 -15.71
CA PRO A 61 -17.29 9.97 -16.93
C PRO A 61 -17.14 11.49 -16.93
N LEU A 62 -17.01 12.10 -18.11
CA LEU A 62 -16.85 13.56 -18.23
C LEU A 62 -18.08 14.29 -17.68
N GLU A 63 -19.26 13.73 -17.92
CA GLU A 63 -20.55 14.20 -17.45
C GLU A 63 -20.70 14.16 -15.91
N GLU A 64 -20.04 13.22 -15.23
CA GLU A 64 -20.09 13.09 -13.76
C GLU A 64 -18.98 13.88 -13.06
N THR A 65 -18.00 14.42 -13.80
CA THR A 65 -16.82 15.10 -13.21
C THR A 65 -17.22 16.25 -12.29
N LYS A 66 -18.30 16.96 -12.64
CA LYS A 66 -18.86 18.03 -11.81
C LYS A 66 -19.35 17.50 -10.46
N GLU A 67 -20.16 16.43 -10.46
CA GLU A 67 -20.73 15.86 -9.24
C GLU A 67 -19.63 15.35 -8.29
N TYR A 68 -18.59 14.70 -8.83
CA TYR A 68 -17.43 14.28 -8.04
C TYR A 68 -16.71 15.49 -7.43
N ALA A 69 -16.47 16.54 -8.22
CA ALA A 69 -15.77 17.72 -7.75
C ALA A 69 -16.55 18.44 -6.63
N GLU A 70 -17.86 18.64 -6.80
CA GLU A 70 -18.74 19.26 -5.80
C GLU A 70 -18.76 18.45 -4.51
N TYR A 71 -18.98 17.13 -4.59
CA TYR A 71 -18.95 16.26 -3.41
C TYR A 71 -17.63 16.35 -2.64
N ILE A 72 -16.50 16.36 -3.34
CA ILE A 72 -15.17 16.41 -2.71
C ILE A 72 -14.96 17.75 -1.99
N ILE A 73 -15.42 18.85 -2.59
CA ILE A 73 -15.31 20.20 -2.00
C ILE A 73 -16.17 20.30 -0.74
N GLU A 74 -17.43 19.89 -0.83
CA GLU A 74 -18.38 19.92 0.30
C GLU A 74 -17.87 19.09 1.48
N ASN A 75 -17.17 17.98 1.21
CA ASN A 75 -16.71 17.04 2.24
C ASN A 75 -15.23 17.16 2.58
N ILE A 76 -14.53 18.19 2.09
CA ILE A 76 -13.07 18.27 2.17
C ILE A 76 -12.52 18.25 3.61
N GLU A 77 -13.26 18.84 4.55
CA GLU A 77 -12.87 18.84 5.97
C GLU A 77 -12.97 17.44 6.59
N LYS A 78 -14.05 16.70 6.27
CA LYS A 78 -14.25 15.33 6.73
C LYS A 78 -13.20 14.41 6.12
N LEU A 79 -12.95 14.54 4.81
CA LEU A 79 -11.89 13.83 4.10
C LEU A 79 -10.52 14.05 4.75
N HIS A 80 -10.16 15.30 5.07
CA HIS A 80 -8.89 15.64 5.73
C HIS A 80 -8.80 15.02 7.13
N LYS A 81 -9.86 15.13 7.93
CA LYS A 81 -9.91 14.57 9.29
C LYS A 81 -9.68 13.06 9.31
N VAL A 82 -10.32 12.33 8.38
CA VAL A 82 -10.22 10.87 8.28
C VAL A 82 -8.85 10.47 7.74
N ARG A 83 -8.42 11.05 6.60
CA ARG A 83 -7.19 10.66 5.91
C ARG A 83 -5.93 10.87 6.77
N TYR A 84 -5.94 11.87 7.65
CA TYR A 84 -4.79 12.23 8.47
C TYR A 84 -5.05 12.01 9.97
N ARG A 85 -5.88 11.03 10.35
CA ARG A 85 -6.29 10.82 11.74
C ARG A 85 -5.11 10.49 12.66
N PHE A 86 -4.28 9.51 12.30
CA PHE A 86 -3.14 9.01 13.10
C PHE A 86 -1.76 9.35 12.49
N VAL A 87 -1.74 10.14 11.41
CA VAL A 87 -0.52 10.75 10.88
C VAL A 87 0.06 11.75 11.89
N LYS A 88 1.33 11.56 12.26
CA LYS A 88 2.02 12.40 13.25
C LYS A 88 2.18 13.85 12.78
N GLU A 89 2.68 14.03 11.55
CA GLU A 89 2.87 15.34 10.93
C GLU A 89 1.75 15.59 9.91
N LYS A 90 0.63 16.15 10.39
CA LYS A 90 -0.54 16.38 9.52
C LYS A 90 -0.28 17.51 8.53
N PRO A 91 -0.65 17.34 7.24
CA PRO A 91 -0.66 18.45 6.30
C PRO A 91 -1.59 19.57 6.80
N LYS A 92 -1.24 20.83 6.46
CA LYS A 92 -2.05 21.99 6.82
C LYS A 92 -3.47 21.79 6.31
N LYS A 93 -4.46 21.99 7.19
CA LYS A 93 -5.88 21.90 6.82
C LYS A 93 -6.18 22.93 5.73
N LEU A 94 -6.84 22.49 4.66
CA LEU A 94 -7.37 23.39 3.66
C LEU A 94 -8.54 24.17 4.27
N VAL A 95 -8.55 25.49 4.11
CA VAL A 95 -9.66 26.34 4.56
C VAL A 95 -10.19 27.07 3.35
N ILE A 96 -11.38 26.69 2.90
CA ILE A 96 -12.13 27.39 1.84
C ILE A 96 -12.89 28.51 2.53
N LYS A 97 -12.48 29.77 2.30
CA LYS A 97 -13.00 30.94 3.03
C LYS A 97 -13.87 31.84 2.18
N ASP A 98 -13.75 31.75 0.87
CA ASP A 98 -14.32 32.66 -0.11
C ASP A 98 -14.55 31.93 -1.43
N GLU A 99 -15.43 32.50 -2.25
CA GLU A 99 -15.87 31.96 -3.54
C GLU A 99 -14.71 31.86 -4.55
N GLU A 100 -13.72 32.76 -4.50
CA GLU A 100 -12.55 32.71 -5.37
C GLU A 100 -11.69 31.47 -5.08
N THR A 101 -11.44 31.20 -3.80
CA THR A 101 -10.74 29.99 -3.36
C THR A 101 -11.52 28.73 -3.71
N GLU A 102 -12.84 28.74 -3.55
CA GLU A 102 -13.70 27.63 -3.90
C GLU A 102 -13.66 27.32 -5.40
N ASN A 103 -13.78 28.36 -6.25
CA ASN A 103 -13.67 28.23 -7.70
C ASN A 103 -12.29 27.70 -8.13
N LEU A 104 -11.21 28.21 -7.54
CA LEU A 104 -9.86 27.70 -7.82
C LEU A 104 -9.74 26.21 -7.43
N VAL A 105 -10.25 25.81 -6.26
CA VAL A 105 -10.24 24.41 -5.82
C VAL A 105 -11.05 23.54 -6.78
N TYR A 106 -12.22 24.02 -7.22
CA TYR A 106 -13.05 23.34 -8.21
C TYR A 106 -12.32 23.14 -9.54
N GLU A 107 -11.67 24.16 -10.08
CA GLU A 107 -10.90 24.07 -11.32
C GLU A 107 -9.71 23.11 -11.20
N LEU A 108 -9.01 23.13 -10.06
CA LEU A 108 -7.92 22.18 -9.81
C LEU A 108 -8.44 20.74 -9.72
N ILE A 109 -9.53 20.49 -9.00
CA ILE A 109 -10.09 19.14 -8.87
C ILE A 109 -10.61 18.64 -10.22
N SER A 110 -11.50 19.40 -10.87
CA SER A 110 -12.18 18.99 -12.09
C SER A 110 -11.28 19.00 -13.33
N GLY A 111 -10.43 20.03 -13.48
CA GLY A 111 -9.60 20.24 -14.66
C GLY A 111 -8.25 19.54 -14.61
N LEU A 112 -7.77 19.18 -13.41
CA LEU A 112 -6.41 18.67 -13.24
C LEU A 112 -6.33 17.33 -12.48
N LEU A 113 -6.92 17.23 -11.28
CA LEU A 113 -6.73 16.07 -10.41
C LEU A 113 -7.59 14.86 -10.78
N LEU A 114 -8.88 15.04 -11.05
CA LEU A 114 -9.75 13.95 -11.54
C LEU A 114 -9.28 13.41 -12.90
N PRO A 115 -8.91 14.27 -13.89
CA PRO A 115 -8.30 13.79 -15.14
C PRO A 115 -6.98 13.03 -14.93
N TYR A 116 -6.15 13.45 -13.97
CA TYR A 116 -4.94 12.71 -13.62
C TYR A 116 -5.29 11.31 -13.08
N ILE A 117 -6.26 11.21 -12.16
CA ILE A 117 -6.72 9.93 -11.58
C ILE A 117 -7.24 9.01 -12.70
N ASN A 118 -8.12 9.52 -13.58
CA ASN A 118 -8.63 8.78 -14.73
C ASN A 118 -7.50 8.21 -15.62
N ASN A 119 -6.53 9.05 -15.97
CA ASN A 119 -5.48 8.65 -16.92
C ASN A 119 -4.41 7.72 -16.30
N TYR A 120 -4.17 7.80 -15.00
CA TYR A 120 -2.97 7.22 -14.40
C TYR A 120 -3.21 6.29 -13.21
N CYS A 121 -4.40 6.34 -12.59
CA CYS A 121 -4.73 5.53 -11.42
C CYS A 121 -5.65 4.36 -11.76
N PHE A 122 -6.45 4.44 -12.82
CA PHE A 122 -7.19 3.28 -13.32
C PHE A 122 -6.26 2.30 -14.04
N ARG A 123 -6.38 1.03 -13.67
CA ARG A 123 -5.51 -0.05 -14.14
C ARG A 123 -6.34 -1.15 -14.75
N LYS A 124 -5.84 -1.66 -15.87
CA LYS A 124 -6.47 -2.79 -16.51
C LYS A 124 -6.08 -4.08 -15.80
N PRO A 125 -6.99 -5.04 -15.67
CA PRO A 125 -6.79 -6.42 -15.22
C PRO A 125 -5.40 -7.02 -15.38
N LYS A 126 -4.90 -7.03 -16.61
CA LYS A 126 -3.62 -7.64 -16.98
C LYS A 126 -2.41 -7.02 -16.27
N ASP A 127 -2.52 -5.76 -15.87
CA ASP A 127 -1.46 -5.03 -15.17
C ASP A 127 -1.46 -5.33 -13.66
N LEU A 128 -2.43 -6.12 -13.15
CA LEU A 128 -2.73 -6.24 -11.72
C LEU A 128 -2.43 -7.60 -11.10
N ILE A 129 -2.29 -8.64 -11.91
CA ILE A 129 -2.21 -10.03 -11.43
C ILE A 129 -1.00 -10.25 -10.50
N LYS A 130 0.13 -9.60 -10.79
CA LYS A 130 1.34 -9.71 -9.96
C LYS A 130 1.27 -8.94 -8.64
N ILE A 131 0.33 -8.00 -8.54
CA ILE A 131 0.22 -7.03 -7.43
C ILE A 131 -1.12 -7.11 -6.70
N SER A 132 -1.96 -8.09 -7.03
CA SER A 132 -3.29 -8.28 -6.42
C SER A 132 -3.24 -8.37 -4.89
N LYS A 133 -2.24 -9.07 -4.33
CA LYS A 133 -2.01 -9.12 -2.88
C LYS A 133 -1.78 -7.73 -2.30
N ALA A 134 -0.95 -6.92 -2.97
CA ALA A 134 -0.69 -5.55 -2.56
C ALA A 134 -1.95 -4.68 -2.68
N TYR A 135 -2.79 -4.94 -3.68
CA TYR A 135 -4.05 -4.23 -3.90
C TYR A 135 -5.08 -4.53 -2.82
N VAL A 136 -5.29 -5.81 -2.47
CA VAL A 136 -6.22 -6.21 -1.40
C VAL A 136 -5.79 -5.58 -0.06
N ARG A 137 -4.49 -5.55 0.21
CA ARG A 137 -3.90 -4.92 1.40
C ARG A 137 -4.10 -3.41 1.42
N GLU A 138 -3.85 -2.72 0.30
CA GLU A 138 -3.97 -1.27 0.26
C GLU A 138 -5.44 -0.80 0.24
N ALA A 139 -6.33 -1.58 -0.39
CA ALA A 139 -7.76 -1.33 -0.39
C ALA A 139 -8.34 -1.33 1.03
N LEU A 140 -7.83 -2.20 1.92
CA LEU A 140 -8.22 -2.24 3.32
C LEU A 140 -8.15 -0.87 4.00
N PHE A 141 -7.07 -0.11 3.77
CA PHE A 141 -6.90 1.22 4.36
C PHE A 141 -7.83 2.27 3.76
N ASN A 142 -8.06 2.22 2.44
CA ASN A 142 -8.92 3.19 1.77
C ASN A 142 -10.41 2.98 2.06
N TYR A 143 -10.80 1.79 2.50
CA TYR A 143 -12.17 1.46 2.86
C TYR A 143 -12.36 1.32 4.38
N GLU A 144 -11.40 1.72 5.22
CA GLU A 144 -11.54 1.58 6.68
C GLU A 144 -12.76 2.35 7.21
N TYR A 145 -12.95 3.58 6.75
CA TYR A 145 -14.04 4.45 7.19
C TYR A 145 -14.92 4.88 6.03
N ASP A 146 -16.19 5.10 6.36
CA ASP A 146 -17.17 5.76 5.50
C ASP A 146 -17.50 7.13 6.10
N ILE A 147 -17.13 8.20 5.41
CA ILE A 147 -17.35 9.57 5.90
C ILE A 147 -18.81 10.02 5.79
N ASN A 148 -19.62 9.27 5.04
CA ASN A 148 -21.00 9.61 4.73
C ASN A 148 -21.97 9.23 5.84
N HIS A 149 -21.50 8.43 6.80
CA HIS A 149 -22.31 7.94 7.90
C HIS A 149 -21.61 8.20 9.25
N GLU A 150 -22.33 8.85 10.15
CA GLU A 150 -21.89 9.07 11.53
C GLU A 150 -22.49 7.97 12.43
N SER A 151 -21.71 7.43 13.37
CA SER A 151 -22.25 6.51 14.37
C SER A 151 -22.98 7.27 15.48
N ASP A 152 -23.87 6.58 16.19
CA ASP A 152 -24.66 7.15 17.29
C ASP A 152 -23.82 7.83 18.39
N ASP A 153 -22.55 7.45 18.54
CA ASP A 153 -21.58 8.00 19.49
C ASP A 153 -20.70 9.13 18.90
N GLY A 154 -21.03 9.63 17.71
CA GLY A 154 -20.31 10.71 17.01
C GLY A 154 -18.95 10.29 16.45
N LYS A 155 -18.64 9.00 16.44
CA LYS A 155 -17.43 8.45 15.81
C LYS A 155 -17.66 8.18 14.32
N LEU A 156 -16.56 7.97 13.61
CA LEU A 156 -16.60 7.57 12.21
C LEU A 156 -17.06 6.12 12.11
N LYS A 157 -17.99 5.87 11.21
CA LYS A 157 -18.49 4.53 10.94
C LYS A 157 -17.49 3.79 10.03
N THR A 158 -17.22 2.53 10.34
CA THR A 158 -16.45 1.65 9.46
C THR A 158 -17.20 1.44 8.13
N SER A 159 -16.54 1.33 6.98
CA SER A 159 -17.24 1.01 5.73
C SER A 159 -17.82 -0.41 5.75
N ALA A 160 -18.92 -0.64 5.04
CA ALA A 160 -19.46 -1.97 4.78
C ALA A 160 -18.45 -2.90 4.07
N LEU A 161 -17.51 -2.35 3.30
CA LEU A 161 -16.50 -3.15 2.58
C LEU A 161 -15.34 -3.60 3.48
N TYR A 162 -15.08 -2.89 4.58
CA TYR A 162 -13.89 -3.09 5.40
C TYR A 162 -13.77 -4.49 6.01
N PRO A 163 -14.80 -5.08 6.66
CA PRO A 163 -14.65 -6.40 7.27
C PRO A 163 -14.36 -7.48 6.23
N PHE A 164 -14.92 -7.34 5.03
CA PHE A 164 -14.67 -8.27 3.92
C PHE A 164 -13.21 -8.19 3.48
N LEU A 165 -12.71 -6.98 3.20
CA LEU A 165 -11.29 -6.76 2.84
C LEU A 165 -10.33 -7.22 3.96
N PHE A 166 -10.70 -7.03 5.23
CA PHE A 166 -9.92 -7.50 6.36
C PHE A 166 -9.85 -9.02 6.38
N THR A 167 -10.97 -9.70 6.13
CA THR A 167 -11.06 -11.17 6.04
C THR A 167 -10.13 -11.71 4.96
N LEU A 168 -10.15 -11.11 3.75
CA LEU A 168 -9.28 -11.52 2.64
C LEU A 168 -7.79 -11.43 3.01
N ASN A 169 -7.40 -10.32 3.66
CA ASN A 169 -6.03 -10.07 4.10
C ASN A 169 -5.59 -11.06 5.19
N LEU A 170 -6.45 -11.33 6.16
CA LEU A 170 -6.15 -12.20 7.29
C LEU A 170 -5.86 -13.64 6.81
N ILE A 171 -6.69 -14.18 5.93
CA ILE A 171 -6.59 -15.58 5.50
C ILE A 171 -5.70 -15.79 4.28
N LYS A 172 -5.28 -14.70 3.61
CA LYS A 172 -4.48 -14.74 2.38
C LYS A 172 -5.08 -15.70 1.34
N ASN A 173 -6.32 -15.41 0.91
CA ASN A 173 -7.13 -16.31 0.09
C ASN A 173 -6.54 -16.61 -1.32
N GLY A 174 -5.62 -15.79 -1.82
CA GLY A 174 -4.88 -16.06 -3.06
C GLY A 174 -3.90 -17.24 -2.97
N GLU A 175 -3.60 -17.74 -1.78
CA GLU A 175 -2.72 -18.89 -1.56
C GLU A 175 -3.54 -20.13 -1.17
N LYS A 176 -4.15 -20.84 -2.13
CA LYS A 176 -5.01 -22.00 -1.80
C LYS A 176 -4.33 -23.07 -0.94
N GLN A 177 -3.01 -23.25 -1.12
CA GLN A 177 -2.21 -24.14 -0.27
C GLN A 177 -2.13 -23.56 1.14
N GLY A 178 -2.58 -24.32 2.14
CA GLY A 178 -2.60 -23.86 3.53
C GLY A 178 -3.83 -23.01 3.91
N LEU A 179 -4.77 -22.76 3.00
CA LEU A 179 -5.93 -21.88 3.24
C LEU A 179 -6.76 -22.36 4.43
N PHE A 180 -7.14 -23.64 4.43
CA PHE A 180 -7.84 -24.28 5.55
C PHE A 180 -7.08 -24.11 6.87
N GLN A 181 -5.76 -24.35 6.90
CA GLN A 181 -4.95 -24.24 8.11
C GLN A 181 -4.91 -22.81 8.64
N ARG A 182 -4.84 -21.80 7.76
CA ARG A 182 -4.90 -20.39 8.16
C ARG A 182 -6.26 -20.03 8.73
N VAL A 183 -7.35 -20.42 8.07
CA VAL A 183 -8.71 -20.21 8.58
C VAL A 183 -8.87 -20.90 9.94
N HIS A 184 -8.57 -22.19 10.04
CA HIS A 184 -8.67 -22.94 11.29
C HIS A 184 -7.81 -22.33 12.42
N LYS A 185 -6.61 -21.83 12.11
CA LYS A 185 -5.72 -21.17 13.08
C LYS A 185 -6.31 -19.88 13.63
N TYR A 186 -6.93 -19.05 12.78
CA TYR A 186 -7.44 -17.73 13.17
C TYR A 186 -8.85 -17.79 13.77
N TYR A 187 -9.67 -18.71 13.31
CA TYR A 187 -11.08 -18.83 13.68
C TYR A 187 -11.30 -20.03 14.62
N GLN A 188 -10.58 -20.07 15.73
CA GLN A 188 -10.78 -21.11 16.75
C GLN A 188 -12.11 -20.89 17.47
N ARG A 189 -12.98 -21.92 17.48
CA ARG A 189 -14.33 -21.90 18.07
C ARG A 189 -14.35 -21.32 19.48
N ASP A 190 -13.53 -21.83 20.39
CA ASP A 190 -13.47 -21.36 21.78
C ASP A 190 -13.12 -19.87 21.89
N ASN A 191 -12.22 -19.39 21.03
CA ASN A 191 -11.83 -17.99 21.00
C ASN A 191 -12.97 -17.11 20.48
N LEU A 192 -13.71 -17.58 19.46
CA LEU A 192 -14.86 -16.89 18.89
C LEU A 192 -16.00 -16.79 19.90
N ILE A 193 -16.36 -17.89 20.56
CA ILE A 193 -17.41 -17.92 21.60
C ILE A 193 -17.04 -17.00 22.76
N ARG A 194 -15.77 -17.07 23.22
CA ARG A 194 -15.28 -16.16 24.27
C ARG A 194 -15.38 -14.70 23.83
N LYS A 195 -14.94 -14.36 22.62
CA LYS A 195 -14.99 -12.99 22.08
C LYS A 195 -16.43 -12.50 21.94
N TYR A 196 -17.35 -13.33 21.44
CA TYR A 196 -18.77 -13.01 21.35
C TYR A 196 -19.38 -12.65 22.71
N LYS A 197 -19.02 -13.39 23.77
CA LYS A 197 -19.51 -13.22 25.15
C LYS A 197 -18.78 -12.15 25.97
N SER A 198 -17.70 -11.56 25.45
CA SER A 198 -16.87 -10.58 26.17
C SER A 198 -16.80 -9.23 25.45
N GLY A 199 -16.30 -8.19 26.10
CA GLY A 199 -16.18 -6.85 25.51
C GLY A 199 -17.47 -6.05 25.60
N ARG A 200 -17.75 -5.19 24.60
CA ARG A 200 -19.01 -4.42 24.56
C ARG A 200 -20.24 -5.31 24.42
N ASP A 201 -21.42 -4.85 24.79
CA ASP A 201 -22.65 -5.59 24.48
C ASP A 201 -23.01 -5.50 22.99
N TRP A 202 -23.68 -6.54 22.49
CA TRP A 202 -24.26 -6.54 21.15
C TRP A 202 -25.57 -5.76 21.15
N LYS A 203 -25.75 -4.87 20.18
CA LYS A 203 -27.05 -4.22 19.95
C LYS A 203 -28.07 -5.27 19.49
N PRO A 204 -29.38 -5.11 19.76
CA PRO A 204 -30.39 -6.10 19.36
C PRO A 204 -30.34 -6.52 17.88
N LYS A 205 -30.14 -5.56 16.97
CA LYS A 205 -29.99 -5.85 15.53
C LYS A 205 -28.71 -6.63 15.20
N GLU A 206 -27.64 -6.46 15.98
CA GLU A 206 -26.40 -7.24 15.82
C GLU A 206 -26.59 -8.68 16.29
N VAL A 207 -27.37 -8.89 17.36
CA VAL A 207 -27.73 -10.24 17.84
C VAL A 207 -28.55 -10.97 16.79
N GLU A 208 -29.59 -10.34 16.25
CA GLU A 208 -30.41 -10.88 15.16
C GLU A 208 -29.55 -11.23 13.93
N TYR A 209 -28.67 -10.30 13.55
CA TYR A 209 -27.79 -10.48 12.39
C TYR A 209 -26.78 -11.63 12.55
N LEU A 210 -26.23 -11.82 13.75
CA LEU A 210 -25.22 -12.84 14.05
C LEU A 210 -25.82 -14.18 14.49
N GLN A 211 -27.14 -14.28 14.65
CA GLN A 211 -27.79 -15.47 15.19
C GLN A 211 -27.38 -16.75 14.44
N GLU A 212 -27.59 -16.79 13.12
CA GLU A 212 -27.20 -17.93 12.28
C GLU A 212 -25.69 -18.22 12.34
N THR A 213 -24.88 -17.16 12.48
CA THR A 213 -23.42 -17.31 12.56
C THR A 213 -23.00 -17.95 13.89
N ILE A 214 -23.68 -17.64 14.98
CA ILE A 214 -23.41 -18.23 16.30
C ILE A 214 -23.94 -19.66 16.37
N GLU A 215 -25.13 -19.93 15.85
CA GLU A 215 -25.67 -21.30 15.74
C GLU A 215 -24.70 -22.20 14.95
N LEU A 216 -24.19 -21.70 13.81
CA LEU A 216 -23.15 -22.37 13.02
C LEU A 216 -21.88 -22.66 13.83
N ILE A 217 -21.38 -21.71 14.63
CA ILE A 217 -20.16 -21.87 15.44
C ILE A 217 -20.40 -22.83 16.62
N GLU A 218 -21.60 -22.86 17.17
CA GLU A 218 -21.96 -23.74 18.29
C GLU A 218 -22.17 -25.20 17.86
N ASN A 219 -22.55 -25.46 16.61
CA ASN A 219 -22.66 -26.79 16.05
C ASN A 219 -21.32 -27.29 15.46
N ASP A 220 -20.68 -28.27 16.11
CA ASP A 220 -19.35 -28.78 15.71
C ASP A 220 -19.32 -29.40 14.29
N GLU A 221 -20.40 -30.06 13.87
CA GLU A 221 -20.49 -30.68 12.55
C GLU A 221 -20.63 -29.62 11.45
N GLU A 222 -21.54 -28.66 11.66
CA GLU A 222 -21.76 -27.57 10.72
C GLU A 222 -20.54 -26.64 10.62
N TRP A 223 -19.90 -26.34 11.76
CA TRP A 223 -18.66 -25.57 11.79
C TRP A 223 -17.55 -26.26 10.99
N SER A 224 -17.36 -27.56 11.20
CA SER A 224 -16.37 -28.36 10.47
C SER A 224 -16.69 -28.42 8.97
N LEU A 225 -17.96 -28.56 8.61
CA LEU A 225 -18.42 -28.55 7.23
C LEU A 225 -18.17 -27.19 6.58
N PHE A 226 -18.48 -26.09 7.26
CA PHE A 226 -18.19 -24.73 6.80
C PHE A 226 -16.70 -24.52 6.57
N LEU A 227 -15.86 -24.89 7.55
CA LEU A 227 -14.40 -24.78 7.42
C LEU A 227 -13.85 -25.59 6.24
N SER A 228 -14.47 -26.74 5.92
CA SER A 228 -14.05 -27.57 4.79
C SER A 228 -14.13 -26.86 3.44
N ASN A 229 -14.97 -25.82 3.29
CA ASN A 229 -15.05 -24.99 2.08
C ASN A 229 -13.73 -24.29 1.74
N PHE A 230 -12.84 -24.14 2.72
CA PHE A 230 -11.52 -23.52 2.57
C PHE A 230 -10.39 -24.53 2.29
N THR A 231 -10.73 -25.79 2.02
CA THR A 231 -9.76 -26.78 1.52
C THR A 231 -9.37 -26.48 0.09
N ALA A 232 -8.11 -26.76 -0.27
CA ALA A 232 -7.63 -26.47 -1.63
C ALA A 232 -8.46 -27.16 -2.72
N SER A 233 -8.93 -28.39 -2.48
CA SER A 233 -9.80 -29.11 -3.41
C SER A 233 -11.13 -28.40 -3.65
N LYS A 234 -11.89 -28.09 -2.59
CA LYS A 234 -13.18 -27.39 -2.74
C LYS A 234 -13.00 -25.98 -3.30
N TRP A 235 -11.95 -25.29 -2.88
CA TRP A 235 -11.63 -23.96 -3.37
C TRP A 235 -11.37 -23.93 -4.88
N ASP A 236 -10.72 -24.97 -5.41
CA ASP A 236 -10.49 -25.15 -6.84
C ASP A 236 -11.78 -25.43 -7.63
N ASP A 237 -12.76 -26.09 -7.03
CA ASP A 237 -14.04 -26.36 -7.69
C ASP A 237 -14.96 -25.14 -7.70
N PHE A 238 -14.88 -24.28 -6.68
CA PHE A 238 -15.80 -23.13 -6.53
C PHE A 238 -15.69 -22.09 -7.65
N ASP A 239 -16.85 -21.64 -8.11
CA ASP A 239 -17.02 -20.46 -8.95
C ASP A 239 -16.76 -19.14 -8.17
N MET A 240 -16.76 -17.97 -8.84
CA MET A 240 -16.54 -16.68 -8.15
C MET A 240 -17.61 -16.36 -7.11
N LYS A 241 -18.87 -16.70 -7.41
CA LYS A 241 -20.00 -16.45 -6.51
C LYS A 241 -19.93 -17.39 -5.31
N GLU A 242 -19.55 -18.64 -5.50
CA GLU A 242 -19.35 -19.62 -4.43
C GLU A 242 -18.20 -19.21 -3.51
N ARG A 243 -17.05 -18.80 -4.08
CA ARG A 243 -15.93 -18.24 -3.29
C ARG A 243 -16.36 -16.99 -2.53
N PHE A 244 -17.09 -16.07 -3.16
CA PHE A 244 -17.61 -14.87 -2.49
C PHE A 244 -18.54 -15.24 -1.32
N LYS A 245 -19.50 -16.14 -1.53
CA LYS A 245 -20.44 -16.59 -0.49
C LYS A 245 -19.71 -17.19 0.71
N ALA A 246 -18.76 -18.10 0.47
CA ALA A 246 -17.96 -18.70 1.54
C ALA A 246 -17.18 -17.64 2.33
N LEU A 247 -16.54 -16.70 1.63
CA LEU A 247 -15.78 -15.62 2.25
C LEU A 247 -16.66 -14.64 3.00
N PHE A 248 -17.83 -14.29 2.47
CA PHE A 248 -18.76 -13.38 3.12
C PHE A 248 -19.30 -13.97 4.43
N GLN A 249 -19.59 -15.28 4.45
CA GLN A 249 -19.93 -15.97 5.70
C GLN A 249 -18.77 -15.94 6.70
N LEU A 250 -17.53 -16.14 6.24
CA LEU A 250 -16.35 -15.99 7.10
C LEU A 250 -16.16 -14.55 7.57
N THR A 251 -16.56 -13.56 6.78
CA THR A 251 -16.56 -12.16 7.15
C THR A 251 -17.50 -11.89 8.32
N LYS A 252 -18.70 -12.50 8.35
CA LYS A 252 -19.57 -12.43 9.53
C LYS A 252 -18.85 -12.93 10.79
N VAL A 253 -18.15 -14.07 10.70
CA VAL A 253 -17.34 -14.58 11.81
C VAL A 253 -16.20 -13.61 12.18
N THR A 254 -15.59 -12.96 11.19
CA THR A 254 -14.52 -11.98 11.39
C THR A 254 -15.00 -10.75 12.17
N THR A 255 -16.24 -10.31 11.98
CA THR A 255 -16.79 -9.19 12.76
C THR A 255 -16.87 -9.49 14.26
N ILE A 256 -17.00 -10.77 14.66
CA ILE A 256 -16.94 -11.19 16.08
C ILE A 256 -15.53 -10.97 16.64
N LEU A 257 -14.49 -11.22 15.84
CA LEU A 257 -13.11 -10.94 16.24
C LEU A 257 -12.85 -9.43 16.39
N MET A 258 -13.48 -8.63 15.54
CA MET A 258 -13.36 -7.16 15.48
C MET A 258 -14.34 -6.43 16.40
N LYS A 259 -15.14 -7.13 17.21
CA LYS A 259 -16.27 -6.61 18.00
C LYS A 259 -15.99 -5.29 18.72
N ASP A 260 -14.82 -5.16 19.33
CA ASP A 260 -14.44 -4.02 20.16
C ASP A 260 -14.06 -2.77 19.32
N GLU A 261 -13.83 -2.95 18.02
CA GLU A 261 -13.21 -1.97 17.13
C GLU A 261 -14.18 -1.42 16.08
N ILE A 262 -15.22 -2.19 15.73
CA ILE A 262 -16.28 -1.77 14.80
C ILE A 262 -17.53 -1.33 15.55
N THR A 263 -18.08 -0.18 15.13
CA THR A 263 -19.21 0.48 15.79
C THR A 263 -20.55 -0.23 15.56
N ALA A 264 -20.70 -0.95 14.44
CA ALA A 264 -21.87 -1.76 14.14
C ALA A 264 -21.53 -2.90 13.17
N VAL A 265 -21.97 -4.12 13.49
CA VAL A 265 -21.77 -5.32 12.64
C VAL A 265 -22.84 -5.46 11.53
N THR A 266 -24.00 -4.85 11.71
CA THR A 266 -25.15 -4.94 10.79
C THR A 266 -24.97 -4.20 9.46
N MET A 267 -23.77 -3.71 9.15
CA MET A 267 -23.49 -2.98 7.91
C MET A 267 -23.33 -3.89 6.70
N LEU A 268 -23.10 -5.18 6.95
CA LEU A 268 -23.04 -6.21 5.94
C LEU A 268 -24.45 -6.79 5.85
N SER A 269 -25.28 -6.42 4.88
CA SER A 269 -26.64 -6.98 4.73
C SER A 269 -26.61 -8.47 4.33
N ASP A 270 -27.21 -8.83 3.21
CA ASP A 270 -27.07 -10.15 2.58
C ASP A 270 -25.75 -10.33 1.81
N GLY A 271 -24.96 -9.26 1.71
CA GLY A 271 -23.69 -9.20 0.98
C GLY A 271 -23.82 -8.80 -0.48
N GLY A 272 -25.03 -8.57 -0.99
CA GLY A 272 -25.27 -8.11 -2.37
C GLY A 272 -24.60 -6.78 -2.65
N GLU A 273 -24.76 -5.80 -1.76
CA GLU A 273 -24.12 -4.48 -1.87
C GLU A 273 -22.58 -4.60 -1.91
N VAL A 274 -21.99 -5.43 -1.04
CA VAL A 274 -20.54 -5.67 -1.02
C VAL A 274 -20.08 -6.30 -2.33
N PHE A 275 -20.85 -7.25 -2.87
CA PHE A 275 -20.56 -7.88 -4.15
C PHE A 275 -20.60 -6.87 -5.29
N GLU A 276 -21.65 -6.05 -5.37
CA GLU A 276 -21.85 -5.06 -6.43
C GLU A 276 -20.77 -3.98 -6.41
N MET A 277 -20.46 -3.42 -5.25
CA MET A 277 -19.44 -2.37 -5.12
C MET A 277 -18.04 -2.88 -5.45
N LEU A 278 -17.75 -4.15 -5.13
CA LEU A 278 -16.45 -4.77 -5.41
C LEU A 278 -16.41 -5.52 -6.75
N GLU A 279 -17.49 -5.54 -7.54
CA GLU A 279 -17.64 -6.38 -8.74
C GLU A 279 -16.42 -6.32 -9.66
N ASN A 280 -15.91 -5.10 -9.93
CA ASN A 280 -14.74 -4.91 -10.78
C ASN A 280 -13.44 -5.47 -10.17
N TYR A 281 -13.33 -5.56 -8.84
CA TYR A 281 -12.18 -6.09 -8.09
C TYR A 281 -12.22 -7.59 -7.83
N LEU A 282 -13.41 -8.20 -7.76
CA LEU A 282 -13.59 -9.61 -7.38
C LEU A 282 -12.74 -10.61 -8.17
N PRO A 283 -12.51 -10.46 -9.50
CA PRO A 283 -11.63 -11.36 -10.23
C PRO A 283 -10.21 -11.46 -9.64
N TYR A 284 -9.63 -10.35 -9.17
CA TYR A 284 -8.28 -10.34 -8.58
C TYR A 284 -8.29 -10.71 -7.11
N PHE A 285 -9.36 -10.35 -6.42
CA PHE A 285 -9.44 -10.55 -4.98
C PHE A 285 -9.74 -12.02 -4.67
N LEU A 286 -10.57 -12.69 -5.46
CA LEU A 286 -11.07 -14.03 -5.14
C LEU A 286 -10.56 -15.12 -6.07
N TYR A 287 -10.06 -14.77 -7.26
CA TYR A 287 -9.89 -15.71 -8.38
C TYR A 287 -8.47 -15.77 -8.96
N LEU A 288 -7.51 -15.16 -8.27
CA LEU A 288 -6.14 -14.96 -8.72
C LEU A 288 -5.40 -16.26 -9.07
N ASP A 289 -5.53 -17.27 -8.23
CA ASP A 289 -4.89 -18.58 -8.37
C ASP A 289 -5.29 -19.29 -9.67
N LYS A 290 -6.58 -19.24 -10.03
CA LYS A 290 -7.11 -19.76 -11.30
C LYS A 290 -6.60 -18.98 -12.50
N ILE A 291 -6.52 -17.64 -12.37
CA ILE A 291 -6.00 -16.76 -13.42
C ILE A 291 -4.53 -17.08 -13.73
N GLN A 292 -3.71 -17.28 -12.69
CA GLN A 292 -2.28 -17.60 -12.85
C GLN A 292 -2.03 -19.00 -13.39
N ALA A 293 -2.88 -19.98 -13.05
CA ALA A 293 -2.67 -21.37 -13.44
C ALA A 293 -2.99 -21.67 -14.91
N ASN A 294 -4.05 -21.06 -15.48
CA ASN A 294 -4.62 -21.55 -16.73
C ASN A 294 -4.29 -20.74 -17.99
N ASN A 295 -3.73 -19.53 -17.90
CA ASN A 295 -3.43 -18.59 -19.01
C ASN A 295 -4.59 -18.27 -20.01
N LYS A 296 -5.60 -19.13 -20.17
CA LYS A 296 -6.81 -19.01 -21.01
C LYS A 296 -7.96 -18.29 -20.31
N ILE A 297 -8.15 -18.50 -18.99
CA ILE A 297 -9.10 -17.71 -18.19
C ILE A 297 -8.74 -16.22 -18.27
N LEU A 298 -7.46 -15.92 -18.51
CA LEU A 298 -6.95 -14.57 -18.74
C LEU A 298 -7.64 -13.89 -19.93
N ASP A 299 -7.85 -14.57 -21.06
CA ASP A 299 -8.35 -13.94 -22.29
C ASP A 299 -9.83 -13.55 -22.14
N ASP A 300 -10.67 -14.44 -21.60
CA ASP A 300 -12.11 -14.18 -21.39
C ASP A 300 -12.35 -13.03 -20.40
N TYR A 301 -11.52 -12.94 -19.34
CA TYR A 301 -11.59 -11.79 -18.45
C TYR A 301 -10.98 -10.55 -19.13
N THR A 302 -9.79 -10.60 -19.73
CA THR A 302 -9.04 -9.41 -20.20
C THR A 302 -9.64 -8.67 -21.40
N SER A 303 -10.49 -9.29 -22.22
CA SER A 303 -11.15 -8.60 -23.34
C SER A 303 -12.35 -7.75 -22.92
N GLU A 304 -13.04 -8.10 -21.83
CA GLU A 304 -14.27 -7.43 -21.37
C GLU A 304 -14.13 -6.69 -20.02
N SER A 305 -13.04 -6.93 -19.29
CA SER A 305 -12.93 -6.45 -17.92
C SER A 305 -12.58 -4.97 -17.81
N LYS A 306 -13.41 -4.27 -17.04
CA LYS A 306 -13.35 -2.84 -16.77
C LYS A 306 -12.11 -2.51 -15.92
N ALA A 307 -11.55 -1.33 -16.13
CA ALA A 307 -10.45 -0.85 -15.31
C ALA A 307 -10.89 -0.66 -13.85
N VAL A 308 -10.01 -0.97 -12.91
CA VAL A 308 -10.22 -0.70 -11.49
C VAL A 308 -9.36 0.47 -11.06
N LEU A 309 -9.85 1.27 -10.10
CA LEU A 309 -9.00 2.24 -9.44
C LEU A 309 -7.93 1.47 -8.67
N SER A 310 -6.66 1.71 -8.98
CA SER A 310 -5.60 1.21 -8.11
C SER A 310 -5.80 1.77 -6.71
N PRO A 311 -5.67 0.98 -5.64
CA PRO A 311 -5.78 1.47 -4.27
C PRO A 311 -4.55 2.29 -3.83
N PHE A 312 -3.47 2.28 -4.61
CA PHE A 312 -2.34 3.20 -4.40
C PHE A 312 -2.64 4.54 -5.06
N SER A 313 -2.45 5.64 -4.32
CA SER A 313 -2.68 6.99 -4.85
C SER A 313 -1.75 7.36 -6.01
N HIS A 314 -0.63 6.66 -6.22
CA HIS A 314 0.32 6.92 -7.32
C HIS A 314 0.80 8.36 -7.45
N GLN A 315 0.79 9.16 -6.38
CA GLN A 315 1.14 10.57 -6.47
C GLN A 315 2.58 10.72 -6.98
N HIS A 316 3.53 10.14 -6.27
CA HIS A 316 4.96 10.30 -6.57
C HIS A 316 5.58 9.07 -7.23
N MET A 317 4.84 7.96 -7.30
CA MET A 317 5.33 6.68 -7.81
C MET A 317 4.31 6.08 -8.80
N ASN A 318 4.51 6.40 -10.08
CA ASN A 318 3.69 5.88 -11.17
C ASN A 318 4.57 5.43 -12.34
N TYR A 319 4.77 4.12 -12.50
CA TYR A 319 5.66 3.61 -13.55
C TYR A 319 5.27 4.02 -14.99
N LYS A 320 3.98 4.26 -15.28
CA LYS A 320 3.53 4.69 -16.63
C LYS A 320 4.05 6.10 -16.93
N ILE A 321 3.94 6.98 -15.95
CA ILE A 321 4.46 8.35 -16.05
C ILE A 321 5.99 8.31 -16.07
N LEU A 322 6.62 7.48 -15.22
CA LEU A 322 8.08 7.34 -15.12
C LEU A 322 8.69 6.86 -16.44
N LYS A 323 8.06 5.88 -17.09
CA LYS A 323 8.46 5.40 -18.42
C LYS A 323 8.44 6.51 -19.46
N THR A 324 7.43 7.37 -19.41
CA THR A 324 7.29 8.52 -20.32
C THR A 324 8.33 9.59 -20.01
N TYR A 325 8.55 9.88 -18.73
CA TYR A 325 9.60 10.77 -18.24
C TYR A 325 10.98 10.35 -18.74
N ILE A 326 11.40 9.09 -18.48
CA ILE A 326 12.70 8.54 -18.88
C ILE A 326 12.90 8.69 -20.39
N ARG A 327 11.88 8.32 -21.20
CA ARG A 327 11.92 8.48 -22.65
C ARG A 327 12.10 9.92 -23.09
N SER A 328 11.46 10.89 -22.42
CA SER A 328 11.60 12.30 -22.76
C SER A 328 12.99 12.89 -22.49
N LYS A 329 13.77 12.25 -21.60
CA LYS A 329 15.14 12.67 -21.30
C LYS A 329 16.16 12.14 -22.30
N GLY A 330 15.85 11.03 -22.98
CA GLY A 330 16.70 10.42 -24.00
C GLY A 330 18.04 9.97 -23.42
N THR A 331 19.13 10.25 -24.14
CA THR A 331 20.50 9.83 -23.78
C THR A 331 21.06 10.52 -22.53
N ARG A 332 20.41 11.59 -22.04
CA ARG A 332 20.80 12.27 -20.79
C ARG A 332 20.50 11.44 -19.54
N HIS A 333 19.55 10.50 -19.64
CA HIS A 333 19.18 9.61 -18.56
C HIS A 333 19.94 8.29 -18.68
N ILE A 334 20.24 7.64 -17.56
CA ILE A 334 20.82 6.30 -17.54
C ILE A 334 19.93 5.31 -18.32
N GLN A 335 20.54 4.35 -19.02
CA GLN A 335 19.78 3.31 -19.73
C GLN A 335 18.93 2.47 -18.74
N VAL A 336 17.71 2.13 -19.13
CA VAL A 336 16.75 1.42 -18.28
C VAL A 336 16.14 0.23 -19.03
N ASP A 337 16.15 -0.95 -18.41
CA ASP A 337 15.27 -2.05 -18.79
C ASP A 337 13.91 -1.84 -18.12
N PHE A 338 12.89 -1.61 -18.93
CA PHE A 338 11.53 -1.35 -18.44
C PHE A 338 10.89 -2.55 -17.73
N ASN A 339 11.32 -3.78 -18.02
CA ASN A 339 10.82 -4.96 -17.31
C ASN A 339 11.34 -5.00 -15.88
N LYS A 340 12.63 -4.69 -15.68
CA LYS A 340 13.22 -4.54 -14.35
C LYS A 340 12.63 -3.34 -13.60
N LEU A 341 12.31 -2.24 -14.29
CA LEU A 341 11.61 -1.09 -13.70
C LEU A 341 10.20 -1.44 -13.21
N VAL A 342 9.44 -2.22 -13.99
CA VAL A 342 8.11 -2.70 -13.55
C VAL A 342 8.27 -3.63 -12.35
N THR A 343 9.25 -4.54 -12.41
CA THR A 343 9.51 -5.52 -11.35
C THR A 343 9.86 -4.86 -10.02
N ILE A 344 10.78 -3.88 -9.98
CA ILE A 344 11.12 -3.17 -8.73
C ILE A 344 9.90 -2.46 -8.15
N HIS A 345 9.06 -1.89 -9.00
CA HIS A 345 7.90 -1.13 -8.60
C HIS A 345 6.79 -2.04 -8.03
N GLU A 346 6.59 -3.23 -8.62
CA GLU A 346 5.71 -4.27 -8.06
C GLU A 346 6.21 -4.76 -6.69
N ILE A 347 7.51 -5.02 -6.56
CA ILE A 347 8.17 -5.39 -5.29
C ILE A 347 7.92 -4.32 -4.24
N VAL A 348 8.15 -3.04 -4.58
CA VAL A 348 7.97 -1.91 -3.66
C VAL A 348 6.54 -1.86 -3.13
N TRP A 349 5.52 -1.96 -3.99
CA TRP A 349 4.12 -1.96 -3.55
C TRP A 349 3.80 -3.15 -2.65
N TYR A 350 4.32 -4.34 -2.97
CA TYR A 350 4.16 -5.50 -2.12
C TYR A 350 4.79 -5.29 -0.73
N VAL A 351 6.03 -4.79 -0.69
CA VAL A 351 6.78 -4.56 0.56
C VAL A 351 6.06 -3.55 1.45
N PHE A 352 5.66 -2.39 0.91
CA PHE A 352 4.94 -1.38 1.67
C PHE A 352 3.61 -1.88 2.20
N SER A 353 2.81 -2.51 1.33
CA SER A 353 1.49 -3.02 1.72
C SER A 353 1.60 -4.14 2.76
N GLU A 354 2.54 -5.09 2.64
CA GLU A 354 2.75 -6.16 3.63
C GLU A 354 3.15 -5.60 4.99
N ILE A 355 4.07 -4.62 5.04
CA ILE A 355 4.47 -4.00 6.31
C ILE A 355 3.29 -3.27 6.95
N ARG A 356 2.57 -2.43 6.19
CA ARG A 356 1.43 -1.68 6.71
C ARG A 356 0.33 -2.62 7.21
N THR A 357 0.00 -3.66 6.46
CA THR A 357 -1.01 -4.64 6.88
C THR A 357 -0.56 -5.42 8.11
N MET A 358 0.73 -5.79 8.21
CA MET A 358 1.25 -6.46 9.40
C MET A 358 1.12 -5.59 10.66
N LEU A 359 1.43 -4.30 10.56
CA LEU A 359 1.25 -3.33 11.65
C LEU A 359 -0.25 -3.19 12.01
N LEU A 360 -1.12 -2.98 11.01
CA LEU A 360 -2.57 -2.89 11.24
C LEU A 360 -3.15 -4.15 11.90
N VAL A 361 -2.79 -5.34 11.42
CA VAL A 361 -3.29 -6.60 11.99
C VAL A 361 -2.77 -6.82 13.41
N HIS A 362 -1.61 -6.26 13.77
CA HIS A 362 -1.11 -6.33 15.14
C HIS A 362 -1.95 -5.48 16.10
N GLU A 363 -2.47 -4.33 15.65
CA GLU A 363 -3.43 -3.51 16.42
C GLU A 363 -4.68 -4.33 16.80
N TYR A 364 -5.22 -5.10 15.87
CA TYR A 364 -6.46 -5.86 16.10
C TYR A 364 -6.26 -7.26 16.68
N LEU A 365 -5.22 -7.96 16.23
CA LEU A 365 -4.94 -9.38 16.53
C LEU A 365 -3.47 -9.56 16.93
N PRO A 366 -2.99 -8.93 18.03
CA PRO A 366 -1.58 -8.91 18.39
C PRO A 366 -0.98 -10.31 18.52
N LYS A 367 -1.74 -11.27 19.09
CA LYS A 367 -1.31 -12.68 19.23
C LYS A 367 -0.97 -13.34 17.89
N VAL A 368 -1.61 -12.96 16.80
CA VAL A 368 -1.35 -13.52 15.46
C VAL A 368 0.01 -13.03 14.97
N ILE A 369 0.26 -11.73 15.09
CA ILE A 369 1.50 -11.11 14.61
C ILE A 369 2.66 -11.40 15.56
N ASP A 370 2.45 -11.46 16.87
CA ASP A 370 3.47 -11.81 17.86
C ASP A 370 4.15 -13.15 17.52
N ASN A 371 3.35 -14.18 17.17
CA ASN A 371 3.87 -15.49 16.77
C ASN A 371 4.69 -15.42 15.47
N HIS A 372 4.27 -14.59 14.51
CA HIS A 372 4.99 -14.40 13.25
C HIS A 372 6.30 -13.64 13.46
N VAL A 373 6.26 -12.58 14.27
CA VAL A 373 7.42 -11.79 14.67
C VAL A 373 8.41 -12.66 15.44
N GLN A 374 7.95 -13.50 16.36
CA GLN A 374 8.80 -14.42 17.13
C GLN A 374 9.63 -15.34 16.23
N GLN A 375 9.01 -15.97 15.22
CA GLN A 375 9.72 -16.87 14.28
C GLN A 375 10.82 -16.16 13.48
N LYS A 376 10.67 -14.85 13.26
CA LYS A 376 11.62 -14.03 12.50
C LYS A 376 12.09 -12.82 13.34
N ARG A 377 12.33 -13.03 14.64
CA ARG A 377 12.61 -11.94 15.60
C ARG A 377 13.74 -11.05 15.14
N LYS A 378 14.87 -11.64 14.73
CA LYS A 378 16.03 -10.91 14.19
C LYS A 378 15.65 -9.98 13.02
N LEU A 379 14.79 -10.43 12.12
CA LEU A 379 14.35 -9.64 10.98
C LEU A 379 13.49 -8.45 11.41
N TYR A 380 12.43 -8.70 12.17
CA TYR A 380 11.42 -7.68 12.46
C TYR A 380 11.79 -6.73 13.62
N VAL A 381 12.63 -7.18 14.55
CA VAL A 381 13.05 -6.41 15.73
C VAL A 381 14.42 -5.76 15.52
N GLU A 382 15.42 -6.52 15.07
CA GLU A 382 16.81 -6.05 15.01
C GLU A 382 17.17 -5.42 13.66
N ILE A 383 16.71 -6.00 12.55
CA ILE A 383 17.08 -5.52 11.19
C ILE A 383 16.12 -4.43 10.71
N LEU A 384 14.82 -4.70 10.69
CA LEU A 384 13.81 -3.77 10.17
C LEU A 384 13.34 -2.76 11.21
N GLU A 385 13.58 -3.03 12.49
CA GLU A 385 13.20 -2.16 13.60
C GLU A 385 11.69 -1.80 13.58
N LEU A 386 10.83 -2.74 13.18
CA LEU A 386 9.38 -2.52 13.13
C LEU A 386 8.73 -2.71 14.50
N PHE A 387 9.29 -3.61 15.31
CA PHE A 387 8.78 -3.95 16.63
C PHE A 387 9.85 -3.87 17.71
N THR A 388 9.41 -3.71 18.96
CA THR A 388 10.22 -3.86 20.16
C THR A 388 9.57 -4.92 21.05
N GLU A 389 10.37 -5.82 21.59
CA GLU A 389 9.91 -6.82 22.55
C GLU A 389 9.68 -6.15 23.91
N VAL A 390 8.45 -6.24 24.44
CA VAL A 390 8.08 -5.63 25.73
C VAL A 390 8.00 -6.64 26.86
N LYS A 391 7.69 -7.89 26.52
CA LYS A 391 7.71 -9.08 27.38
C LYS A 391 8.06 -10.29 26.51
N GLU A 392 8.42 -11.40 27.12
CA GLU A 392 8.69 -12.64 26.40
C GLU A 392 7.57 -12.96 25.40
N ASN A 393 7.94 -13.01 24.12
CA ASN A 393 7.04 -13.27 22.98
C ASN A 393 5.86 -12.30 22.85
N LYS A 394 6.00 -11.06 23.36
CA LYS A 394 5.04 -9.98 23.16
C LYS A 394 5.74 -8.76 22.60
N PHE A 395 5.23 -8.26 21.49
CA PHE A 395 5.85 -7.18 20.76
C PHE A 395 4.97 -5.92 20.78
N LYS A 396 5.61 -4.78 20.60
CA LYS A 396 4.96 -3.48 20.41
C LYS A 396 5.52 -2.84 19.16
N GLU A 397 4.64 -2.26 18.35
CA GLU A 397 5.04 -1.51 17.16
C GLU A 397 5.89 -0.29 17.52
N ARG A 398 6.98 -0.07 16.78
CA ARG A 398 7.78 1.16 16.86
C ARG A 398 7.23 2.28 15.98
N ILE A 399 6.49 1.91 14.94
CA ILE A 399 5.93 2.82 13.94
C ILE A 399 4.48 2.40 13.69
N ASN A 400 3.56 3.35 13.73
CA ASN A 400 2.16 3.11 13.38
C ASN A 400 2.03 2.99 11.84
N PHE A 401 1.12 2.13 11.37
CA PHE A 401 0.96 1.82 9.94
C PHE A 401 0.67 3.05 9.05
N GLU A 402 -0.02 4.09 9.54
CA GLU A 402 -0.27 5.32 8.78
C GLU A 402 0.98 6.18 8.59
N ASN A 403 1.98 5.98 9.46
CA ASN A 403 3.25 6.68 9.39
C ASN A 403 4.30 5.91 8.55
N MET A 404 3.97 4.70 8.10
CA MET A 404 4.76 3.96 7.11
C MET A 404 4.29 4.35 5.70
N ASN A 405 4.97 5.32 5.08
CA ASN A 405 4.68 5.75 3.71
C ASN A 405 5.95 5.79 2.85
N GLU A 406 5.76 5.79 1.54
CA GLU A 406 6.81 5.89 0.53
C GLU A 406 7.60 7.19 0.60
N GLY A 407 7.03 8.23 1.22
CA GLY A 407 7.67 9.52 1.49
C GLY A 407 9.03 9.40 2.18
N THR A 408 9.22 8.35 2.99
CA THR A 408 10.48 8.09 3.70
C THR A 408 11.61 7.59 2.79
N PHE A 409 11.29 7.08 1.59
CA PHE A 409 12.26 6.49 0.67
C PHE A 409 12.72 7.48 -0.41
N PHE A 410 11.96 8.56 -0.64
CA PHE A 410 12.30 9.56 -1.64
C PHE A 410 13.61 10.29 -1.32
N MET A 411 14.35 10.56 -2.38
CA MET A 411 15.67 11.19 -2.38
C MET A 411 15.59 12.53 -3.11
N SER A 412 16.22 13.57 -2.57
CA SER A 412 16.34 14.85 -3.27
C SER A 412 17.53 14.88 -4.23
N GLU A 413 17.52 15.84 -5.14
CA GLU A 413 18.66 16.12 -6.02
C GLU A 413 19.93 16.43 -5.22
N ASP A 414 19.84 17.30 -4.21
CA ASP A 414 20.97 17.67 -3.35
C ASP A 414 21.57 16.44 -2.63
N GLU A 415 20.72 15.56 -2.09
CA GLU A 415 21.16 14.34 -1.39
C GLU A 415 21.93 13.41 -2.33
N LEU A 416 21.50 13.28 -3.60
CA LEU A 416 22.16 12.45 -4.60
C LEU A 416 23.50 13.04 -5.05
N ILE A 417 23.55 14.35 -5.28
CA ILE A 417 24.77 15.05 -5.67
C ILE A 417 25.82 14.92 -4.56
N GLU A 418 25.44 15.20 -3.31
CA GLU A 418 26.32 15.10 -2.14
C GLU A 418 26.92 13.69 -2.02
N ALA A 419 26.09 12.65 -2.07
CA ALA A 419 26.55 11.27 -1.95
C ALA A 419 27.48 10.83 -3.10
N SER A 420 27.31 11.40 -4.29
CA SER A 420 28.16 11.11 -5.46
C SER A 420 29.53 11.79 -5.40
N GLN A 421 29.67 12.86 -4.61
CA GLN A 421 30.87 13.70 -4.54
C GLN A 421 31.74 13.42 -3.31
N ILE A 422 31.38 12.46 -2.45
CA ILE A 422 32.19 12.09 -1.27
C ILE A 422 33.58 11.64 -1.72
N GLU A 423 34.60 12.33 -1.22
CA GLU A 423 36.00 11.99 -1.50
C GLU A 423 36.41 10.66 -0.86
N PHE A 424 37.32 9.95 -1.53
CA PHE A 424 37.63 8.54 -1.25
C PHE A 424 38.20 8.28 0.15
N ASP A 425 38.89 9.24 0.75
CA ASP A 425 39.61 9.06 2.02
C ASP A 425 38.83 9.50 3.27
N ASN A 426 37.66 10.14 3.10
CA ASN A 426 36.90 10.68 4.23
C ASN A 426 35.92 9.66 4.83
N SER A 427 36.47 8.71 5.61
CA SER A 427 35.70 7.63 6.26
C SER A 427 34.56 8.14 7.15
N LYS A 428 34.74 9.27 7.83
CA LYS A 428 33.72 9.87 8.70
C LYS A 428 32.54 10.42 7.91
N GLN A 429 32.82 11.18 6.84
CA GLN A 429 31.76 11.72 5.96
C GLN A 429 30.96 10.60 5.30
N LEU A 430 31.62 9.52 4.89
CA LEU A 430 30.95 8.34 4.34
C LEU A 430 30.01 7.67 5.35
N GLN A 431 30.47 7.52 6.60
CA GLN A 431 29.67 6.92 7.69
C GLN A 431 28.52 7.80 8.16
N GLU A 432 28.58 9.11 7.95
CA GLU A 432 27.55 10.07 8.37
C GLU A 432 26.59 10.46 7.23
N ASN A 433 26.85 10.04 5.99
CA ASN A 433 26.02 10.44 4.85
C ASN A 433 24.60 9.85 4.92
N VAL A 434 23.62 10.73 5.00
CA VAL A 434 22.20 10.40 5.21
C VAL A 434 21.61 9.62 4.02
N LEU A 435 21.96 9.97 2.78
CA LEU A 435 21.43 9.29 1.60
C LEU A 435 21.91 7.85 1.53
N LEU A 436 23.19 7.56 1.79
CA LEU A 436 23.70 6.19 1.77
C LEU A 436 22.99 5.32 2.82
N HIS A 437 22.73 5.84 4.03
CA HIS A 437 21.93 5.12 5.03
C HIS A 437 20.48 4.93 4.60
N LYS A 438 19.84 5.96 4.04
CA LYS A 438 18.48 5.87 3.51
C LYS A 438 18.40 4.79 2.42
N LEU A 439 19.31 4.82 1.45
CA LEU A 439 19.41 3.82 0.38
C LEU A 439 19.59 2.41 0.96
N GLY A 440 20.52 2.23 1.90
CA GLY A 440 20.73 0.96 2.58
C GLY A 440 19.47 0.44 3.28
N LYS A 441 18.76 1.31 4.01
CA LYS A 441 17.50 0.98 4.67
C LYS A 441 16.42 0.56 3.68
N VAL A 442 16.27 1.28 2.54
CA VAL A 442 15.35 0.88 1.45
C VAL A 442 15.67 -0.51 0.96
N LEU A 443 16.93 -0.77 0.60
CA LEU A 443 17.38 -2.09 0.13
C LEU A 443 17.12 -3.18 1.15
N THR A 444 17.38 -2.93 2.44
CA THR A 444 17.08 -3.85 3.53
C THR A 444 15.60 -4.19 3.59
N PHE A 445 14.70 -3.22 3.45
CA PHE A 445 13.25 -3.49 3.39
C PHE A 445 12.88 -4.39 2.21
N LEU A 446 13.37 -4.06 1.01
CA LEU A 446 13.05 -4.81 -0.21
C LEU A 446 13.56 -6.26 -0.12
N LEU A 447 14.84 -6.44 0.26
CA LEU A 447 15.48 -7.75 0.39
C LEU A 447 14.90 -8.60 1.55
N SER A 448 14.38 -7.96 2.60
CA SER A 448 13.82 -8.65 3.77
C SER A 448 12.42 -9.21 3.53
N ILE A 449 11.55 -8.39 2.96
CA ILE A 449 10.12 -8.67 2.87
C ILE A 449 9.79 -9.46 1.60
N GLU A 450 10.51 -9.20 0.51
CA GLU A 450 10.36 -9.92 -0.76
C GLU A 450 11.71 -10.54 -1.17
N PRO A 451 12.04 -11.76 -0.71
CA PRO A 451 13.33 -12.41 -0.99
C PRO A 451 13.61 -12.61 -2.49
N GLU A 452 12.57 -12.66 -3.33
CA GLU A 452 12.74 -12.72 -4.79
C GLU A 452 13.37 -11.47 -5.38
N THR A 453 13.46 -10.37 -4.60
CA THR A 453 14.16 -9.14 -5.00
C THR A 453 15.59 -9.44 -5.45
N ALA A 454 16.37 -10.18 -4.66
CA ALA A 454 17.77 -10.48 -5.03
C ALA A 454 17.86 -11.24 -6.37
N ARG A 455 17.01 -12.26 -6.54
CA ARG A 455 16.94 -13.05 -7.78
C ARG A 455 16.51 -12.23 -8.99
N SER A 456 15.56 -11.31 -8.81
CA SER A 456 14.99 -10.47 -9.88
C SER A 456 16.00 -9.46 -10.45
N PHE A 457 17.05 -9.18 -9.69
CA PHE A 457 18.17 -8.32 -10.07
C PHE A 457 19.47 -9.10 -10.22
N ASP A 458 19.37 -10.40 -10.54
CA ASP A 458 20.53 -11.25 -10.85
C ASP A 458 21.59 -11.29 -9.74
N TYR A 459 21.17 -11.08 -8.49
CA TYR A 459 22.02 -10.91 -7.31
C TYR A 459 23.03 -9.75 -7.44
N ASN A 460 22.72 -8.75 -8.26
CA ASN A 460 23.56 -7.58 -8.51
C ASN A 460 23.08 -6.38 -7.69
N LEU A 461 23.87 -6.02 -6.67
CA LEU A 461 23.58 -4.87 -5.80
C LEU A 461 23.59 -3.52 -6.55
N GLU A 462 24.52 -3.32 -7.48
CA GLU A 462 24.61 -2.09 -8.28
C GLU A 462 23.35 -1.89 -9.10
N GLU A 463 22.88 -2.97 -9.73
CA GLU A 463 21.66 -2.92 -10.53
C GLU A 463 20.44 -2.62 -9.66
N LEU A 464 20.32 -3.27 -8.49
CA LEU A 464 19.24 -2.97 -7.55
C LEU A 464 19.26 -1.50 -7.09
N ILE A 465 20.45 -0.97 -6.74
CA ILE A 465 20.64 0.44 -6.35
C ILE A 465 20.19 1.38 -7.47
N LYS A 466 20.61 1.11 -8.70
CA LYS A 466 20.22 1.88 -9.88
C LYS A 466 18.70 2.01 -9.98
N TYR A 467 17.96 0.90 -9.89
CA TYR A 467 16.51 0.93 -10.02
C TYR A 467 15.79 1.57 -8.82
N VAL A 468 16.35 1.43 -7.61
CA VAL A 468 15.86 2.15 -6.42
C VAL A 468 16.01 3.67 -6.60
N ILE A 469 17.17 4.15 -7.06
CA ILE A 469 17.40 5.58 -7.32
C ILE A 469 16.50 6.08 -8.47
N ILE A 470 16.28 5.29 -9.52
CA ILE A 470 15.37 5.69 -10.61
C ILE A 470 13.94 5.88 -10.10
N LEU A 471 13.48 4.99 -9.22
CA LEU A 471 12.12 4.99 -8.70
C LEU A 471 11.87 6.09 -7.67
N PHE A 472 12.79 6.28 -6.73
CA PHE A 472 12.65 7.20 -5.59
C PHE A 472 13.47 8.49 -5.68
N GLY A 473 14.30 8.64 -6.71
CA GLY A 473 15.03 9.87 -6.98
C GLY A 473 14.13 10.98 -7.54
N PRO A 474 14.70 12.18 -7.76
CA PRO A 474 13.97 13.32 -8.29
C PRO A 474 13.75 13.19 -9.80
N HIS A 475 12.63 13.73 -10.28
CA HIS A 475 12.21 13.71 -11.68
C HIS A 475 11.92 15.14 -12.21
N PRO A 476 12.90 16.06 -12.19
CA PRO A 476 12.68 17.45 -12.60
C PRO A 476 12.30 17.57 -14.08
N LEU A 477 11.49 18.58 -14.42
CA LEU A 477 10.94 18.76 -15.77
C LEU A 477 12.00 19.10 -16.83
N GLY A 478 12.96 19.98 -16.50
CA GLY A 478 13.92 20.52 -17.45
C GLY A 478 15.16 19.65 -17.69
N HIS A 479 15.65 18.99 -16.65
CA HIS A 479 16.89 18.21 -16.66
C HIS A 479 16.68 16.80 -16.07
N THR A 480 17.75 16.04 -15.93
CA THR A 480 17.76 14.78 -15.18
C THR A 480 19.11 14.65 -14.47
N VAL A 481 19.07 14.17 -13.23
CA VAL A 481 20.30 13.90 -12.44
C VAL A 481 20.68 12.42 -12.46
N GLN A 482 19.76 11.56 -12.89
CA GLN A 482 19.91 10.10 -12.89
C GLN A 482 20.76 9.66 -14.10
N THR A 483 22.04 10.02 -14.08
CA THR A 483 23.04 9.73 -15.12
C THR A 483 23.86 8.49 -14.77
N THR A 484 24.51 7.87 -15.76
CA THR A 484 25.40 6.71 -15.53
C THR A 484 26.49 7.03 -14.51
N THR A 485 27.19 8.15 -14.70
CA THR A 485 28.28 8.58 -13.80
C THR A 485 27.81 8.82 -12.37
N LEU A 486 26.64 9.43 -12.17
CA LEU A 486 26.08 9.65 -10.83
C LEU A 486 25.84 8.30 -10.13
N ILE A 487 25.19 7.35 -10.81
CA ILE A 487 24.84 6.04 -10.26
C ILE A 487 26.09 5.23 -9.92
N GLU A 488 27.09 5.21 -10.81
CA GLU A 488 28.38 4.53 -10.59
C GLU A 488 29.12 5.11 -9.37
N ASN A 489 29.16 6.43 -9.22
CA ASN A 489 29.80 7.09 -8.08
C ASN A 489 29.08 6.78 -6.76
N ILE A 490 27.75 6.85 -6.75
CA ILE A 490 26.95 6.49 -5.57
C ILE A 490 27.17 5.02 -5.21
N PHE A 491 27.17 4.13 -6.19
CA PHE A 491 27.44 2.71 -5.94
C PHE A 491 28.84 2.48 -5.37
N ALA A 492 29.87 3.12 -5.93
CA ALA A 492 31.23 3.01 -5.43
C ALA A 492 31.34 3.44 -3.96
N ASN A 493 30.68 4.54 -3.58
CA ASN A 493 30.65 5.03 -2.21
C ASN A 493 29.84 4.10 -1.29
N PHE A 494 28.67 3.63 -1.74
CA PHE A 494 27.87 2.66 -1.00
C PHE A 494 28.61 1.33 -0.76
N LYS A 495 29.32 0.83 -1.77
CA LYS A 495 30.15 -0.38 -1.66
C LYS A 495 31.23 -0.23 -0.59
N LYS A 496 31.94 0.90 -0.55
CA LYS A 496 32.92 1.18 0.51
C LYS A 496 32.26 1.21 1.89
N LEU A 497 31.07 1.80 2.01
CA LEU A 497 30.34 1.85 3.26
C LEU A 497 29.99 0.42 3.75
N CYS A 498 29.56 -0.46 2.84
CA CYS A 498 29.34 -1.88 3.17
C CYS A 498 30.62 -2.60 3.63
N LEU A 499 31.74 -2.40 2.94
CA LEU A 499 33.02 -3.03 3.30
C LEU A 499 33.57 -2.50 4.63
N ASN A 500 33.39 -1.20 4.90
CA ASN A 500 33.72 -0.61 6.19
C ASN A 500 32.88 -1.23 7.31
N TYR A 501 31.58 -1.41 7.09
CA TYR A 501 30.69 -2.10 8.03
C TYR A 501 31.13 -3.55 8.29
N GLU A 502 31.52 -4.29 7.26
CA GLU A 502 32.07 -5.65 7.41
C GLU A 502 33.31 -5.68 8.31
N GLY A 503 34.22 -4.71 8.14
CA GLY A 503 35.41 -4.59 8.98
C GLY A 503 35.12 -4.18 10.43
N GLU A 504 34.13 -3.31 10.66
CA GLU A 504 33.71 -2.85 12.00
C GLU A 504 32.93 -3.91 12.78
N LYS A 505 32.22 -4.79 12.07
CA LYS A 505 31.49 -5.94 12.67
C LYS A 505 32.37 -6.87 13.48
N LEU A 506 33.68 -6.85 13.21
CA LEU A 506 34.69 -7.63 13.93
C LEU A 506 35.31 -6.88 15.13
N LYS A 507 34.99 -5.60 15.31
CA LYS A 507 35.70 -4.70 16.25
C LYS A 507 34.80 -4.04 17.30
N SER A 508 33.54 -3.75 17.00
CA SER A 508 32.65 -3.02 17.91
C SER A 508 31.18 -3.43 17.76
N ASP A 509 30.57 -3.86 18.86
CA ASP A 509 29.13 -4.18 18.92
C ASP A 509 28.25 -2.93 18.74
N GLU A 510 28.68 -1.77 19.23
CA GLU A 510 27.90 -0.53 19.20
C GLU A 510 27.76 0.03 17.76
N LEU A 511 28.86 0.08 17.01
CA LEU A 511 28.84 0.51 15.61
C LEU A 511 28.12 -0.52 14.73
N THR A 512 28.22 -1.80 15.08
CA THR A 512 27.48 -2.86 14.40
C THR A 512 25.97 -2.65 14.51
N LEU A 513 25.48 -2.37 15.72
CA LEU A 513 24.06 -2.08 15.97
C LEU A 513 23.59 -0.84 15.23
N LYS A 514 24.41 0.21 15.14
CA LYS A 514 24.08 1.46 14.44
C LYS A 514 23.81 1.25 12.94
N PHE A 515 24.57 0.38 12.28
CA PHE A 515 24.52 0.24 10.83
C PHE A 515 23.75 -1.00 10.34
N GLN A 516 23.43 -1.94 11.25
CA GLN A 516 22.79 -3.22 10.90
C GLN A 516 21.50 -3.04 10.12
N SER A 517 20.64 -2.10 10.49
CA SER A 517 19.36 -1.85 9.82
C SER A 517 19.49 -1.27 8.41
N SER A 518 20.65 -0.72 8.06
CA SER A 518 20.94 -0.16 6.74
C SER A 518 21.85 -1.05 5.87
N LEU A 519 22.75 -1.85 6.46
CA LEU A 519 23.85 -2.46 5.70
C LEU A 519 23.92 -3.99 5.78
N GLU A 520 23.24 -4.66 6.71
CA GLU A 520 23.36 -6.13 6.90
C GLU A 520 22.94 -6.92 5.66
N LEU A 521 21.81 -6.60 5.03
CA LEU A 521 21.34 -7.30 3.83
C LEU A 521 22.03 -6.84 2.54
N PRO A 522 22.25 -5.53 2.32
CA PRO A 522 23.03 -5.08 1.17
C PRO A 522 24.44 -5.67 1.14
N LEU A 523 25.12 -5.80 2.29
CA LEU A 523 26.44 -6.46 2.38
C LEU A 523 26.37 -7.94 1.97
N LYS A 524 25.34 -8.68 2.40
CA LYS A 524 25.15 -10.08 1.97
C LYS A 524 24.95 -10.21 0.47
N LEU A 525 24.21 -9.27 -0.13
CA LEU A 525 24.02 -9.23 -1.58
C LEU A 525 25.33 -8.87 -2.30
N LEU A 526 26.10 -7.92 -1.77
CA LEU A 526 27.40 -7.53 -2.32
C LEU A 526 28.38 -8.71 -2.36
N ASN A 527 28.37 -9.53 -1.31
CA ASN A 527 29.25 -10.69 -1.17
C ASN A 527 28.69 -11.97 -1.83
N TRP A 528 27.54 -11.88 -2.51
CA TRP A 528 26.92 -13.04 -3.15
C TRP A 528 27.77 -13.53 -4.31
N LYS A 529 28.23 -14.78 -4.22
CA LYS A 529 28.89 -15.48 -5.33
C LYS A 529 27.85 -16.37 -6.01
N LYS A 530 27.69 -16.22 -7.32
CA LYS A 530 26.91 -17.19 -8.11
C LYS A 530 27.73 -18.48 -8.16
N ASP A 531 27.24 -19.52 -7.50
CA ASP A 531 27.76 -20.89 -7.63
C ASP A 531 27.48 -21.44 -9.04
#